data_AF-A0A1Z2SGS2-F1
#
_entry.id   AF-A0A1Z2SGS2-F1
#
_cell.length_a   1.000
_cell.length_b   1.000
_cell.length_c   1.000
_cell.angle_alpha   90.00
_cell.angle_beta   90.00
_cell.angle_gamma   90.00
#
_symmetry.space_group_name_H-M   'P 1'
#
loop_
_entity.id
_entity.type
_entity.pdbx_description
1 polymer ?
#
loop_
_entity_poly.entity_id
_entity_poly.type
_entity_poly.pdbx_seq_one_letter_code
_entity_poly.pdbx_strand_id
1 'polypeptide(L)'
;MNCSKISQYALIAISVWMIIFSVQALMGSLYSNVVHLEIERLDQSDHPVSADTLVQLNQFKDHMLSWDDDNPENLSMAAYTALLNSFSAQELREQYLQQSDHYNWQSIRRRPMFPDGYAQETELLALWEKPFDEVVRVLNMAETYGPYEKYTAETAMNVLFQYWAQLSQQQRLNAIHYMTAHEKYGLKRWRLNEIFKVSPYKQQFCSLAIFMRLPLWTCGNFSDAARNDPRIQEGV
;
A
#
# COMPACT_ATOMS: atom_id res chain seq x y z
N MET A 1 11.02 24.46 54.13
CA MET A 1 11.13 23.35 53.15
C MET A 1 12.15 23.76 52.10
N ASN A 2 13.24 23.00 51.93
CA ASN A 2 14.39 23.39 51.09
C ASN A 2 14.04 23.31 49.60
N CYS A 3 13.94 24.46 48.95
CA CYS A 3 13.72 24.61 47.51
C CYS A 3 14.71 23.78 46.65
N SER A 4 15.93 23.60 47.15
CA SER A 4 16.98 22.77 46.52
C SER A 4 16.62 21.28 46.42
N LYS A 5 15.96 20.69 47.43
CA LYS A 5 15.57 19.26 47.39
C LYS A 5 14.43 19.02 46.39
N ILE A 6 13.47 19.95 46.31
CA ILE A 6 12.36 19.89 45.36
C ILE A 6 12.89 19.96 43.91
N SER A 7 13.87 20.82 43.65
CA SER A 7 14.54 20.93 42.34
C SER A 7 15.29 19.64 41.94
N GLN A 8 15.98 18.98 42.88
CA GLN A 8 16.67 17.71 42.62
C GLN A 8 15.70 16.56 42.29
N TYR A 9 14.59 16.43 43.02
CA TYR A 9 13.58 15.41 42.71
C TYR A 9 12.91 15.65 41.35
N ALA A 10 12.64 16.91 41.00
CA ALA A 10 12.10 17.26 39.68
C ALA A 10 13.07 16.90 38.55
N LEU A 11 14.37 17.21 38.69
CA LEU A 11 15.39 16.83 37.70
C LEU A 11 15.50 15.32 37.53
N ILE A 12 15.55 14.56 38.63
CA ILE A 12 15.59 13.09 38.57
C ILE A 12 14.35 12.54 37.86
N ALA A 13 13.16 13.05 38.20
CA ALA A 13 11.91 12.62 37.57
C ALA A 13 11.91 12.89 36.05
N ILE A 14 12.36 14.08 35.64
CA ILE A 14 12.49 14.43 34.21
C ILE A 14 13.50 13.52 33.51
N SER A 15 14.66 13.26 34.12
CA SER A 15 15.67 12.38 33.54
C SER A 15 15.16 10.94 33.38
N VAL A 16 14.48 10.40 34.39
CA VAL A 16 13.88 9.05 34.31
C VAL A 16 12.82 9.00 33.23
N TRP A 17 11.94 10.01 33.16
CA TRP A 17 10.92 10.10 32.12
C TRP A 17 11.53 10.17 30.71
N MET A 18 12.58 10.99 30.52
CA MET A 18 13.32 11.08 29.26
C MET A 18 13.95 9.74 28.87
N ILE A 19 14.53 9.01 29.81
CA ILE A 19 15.12 7.68 29.54
C ILE A 19 14.04 6.70 29.10
N ILE A 20 12.91 6.63 29.82
CA ILE A 20 11.80 5.73 29.49
C ILE A 20 11.27 6.06 28.09
N PHE A 21 10.99 7.33 27.81
CA PHE A 21 10.53 7.79 26.50
C PHE A 21 11.52 7.45 25.38
N SER A 22 12.83 7.67 25.60
CA SER A 22 13.86 7.36 24.61
C SER A 22 13.95 5.87 24.31
N VAL A 23 13.83 5.01 25.33
CA VAL A 23 13.82 3.56 25.16
C VAL A 23 12.59 3.13 24.37
N GLN A 24 11.41 3.66 24.69
CA GLN A 24 10.18 3.36 23.96
C GLN A 24 10.31 3.74 22.48
N ALA A 25 10.74 4.97 22.19
CA ALA A 25 10.95 5.43 20.82
C ALA A 25 11.99 4.59 20.05
N LEU A 26 13.10 4.22 20.70
CA LEU A 26 14.13 3.39 20.10
C LEU A 26 13.59 1.99 19.75
N MET A 27 12.91 1.35 20.70
CA MET A 27 12.35 0.00 20.50
C MET A 27 11.23 0.01 19.46
N GLY A 28 10.33 1.01 19.50
CA GLY A 28 9.30 1.20 18.49
C GLY A 28 9.89 1.34 17.10
N SER A 29 10.89 2.19 16.93
CA SER A 29 11.59 2.37 15.64
C SER A 29 12.31 1.10 15.18
N LEU A 30 12.92 0.35 16.08
CA LEU A 30 13.61 -0.90 15.74
C LEU A 30 12.63 -1.95 15.17
N TYR A 31 11.51 -2.19 15.87
CA TYR A 31 10.51 -3.14 15.39
C TYR A 31 9.79 -2.64 14.13
N SER A 32 9.52 -1.34 14.04
CA SER A 32 8.97 -0.68 12.86
C SER A 32 9.83 -0.94 11.61
N ASN A 33 11.15 -0.78 11.72
CA ASN A 33 12.08 -1.10 10.63
C ASN A 33 12.05 -2.59 10.23
N VAL A 34 11.94 -3.51 11.20
CA VAL A 34 11.85 -4.95 10.90
C VAL A 34 10.56 -5.28 10.15
N VAL A 35 9.42 -4.76 10.62
CA VAL A 35 8.13 -4.94 9.96
C VAL A 35 8.16 -4.37 8.53
N HIS A 36 8.71 -3.16 8.37
CA HIS A 36 8.84 -2.52 7.06
C HIS A 36 9.68 -3.35 6.08
N LEU A 37 10.85 -3.84 6.51
CA LEU A 37 11.73 -4.65 5.66
C LEU A 37 11.09 -5.99 5.27
N GLU A 38 10.37 -6.64 6.19
CA GLU A 38 9.66 -7.88 5.88
C GLU A 38 8.48 -7.63 4.92
N ILE A 39 7.73 -6.54 5.09
CA ILE A 39 6.70 -6.11 4.13
C ILE A 39 7.33 -5.88 2.75
N GLU A 40 8.41 -5.12 2.66
CA GLU A 40 9.08 -4.83 1.39
C GLU A 40 9.58 -6.12 0.73
N ARG A 41 10.11 -7.05 1.52
CA ARG A 41 10.56 -8.35 1.04
C ARG A 41 9.41 -9.20 0.49
N LEU A 42 8.27 -9.20 1.18
CA LEU A 42 7.07 -9.90 0.72
C LEU A 42 6.56 -9.34 -0.60
N ASP A 43 6.49 -8.01 -0.70
CA ASP A 43 6.06 -7.32 -1.92
C ASP A 43 6.99 -7.59 -3.10
N GLN A 44 8.28 -7.81 -2.85
CA GLN A 44 9.29 -8.13 -3.87
C GLN A 44 9.37 -9.63 -4.20
N SER A 45 8.76 -10.50 -3.39
CA SER A 45 8.90 -11.94 -3.57
C SER A 45 7.96 -12.48 -4.66
N ASP A 46 8.51 -13.31 -5.55
CA ASP A 46 7.75 -14.06 -6.56
C ASP A 46 6.98 -15.25 -5.97
N HIS A 47 7.17 -15.53 -4.67
CA HIS A 47 6.61 -16.69 -4.00
C HIS A 47 5.36 -16.33 -3.21
N PRO A 48 4.35 -17.22 -3.16
CA PRO A 48 3.22 -17.06 -2.27
C PRO A 48 3.70 -16.84 -0.84
N VAL A 49 3.08 -15.90 -0.14
CA VAL A 49 3.39 -15.61 1.25
C VAL A 49 3.21 -16.88 2.09
N SER A 50 4.28 -17.34 2.73
CA SER A 50 4.22 -18.54 3.57
C SER A 50 3.53 -18.25 4.90
N ALA A 51 2.84 -19.24 5.45
CA ALA A 51 2.19 -19.11 6.76
C ALA A 51 3.20 -18.75 7.87
N ASP A 52 4.39 -19.34 7.84
CA ASP A 52 5.45 -19.06 8.80
C ASP A 52 5.93 -17.60 8.72
N THR A 53 6.04 -17.05 7.50
CA THR A 53 6.42 -15.65 7.30
C THR A 53 5.36 -14.71 7.87
N LEU A 54 4.07 -15.00 7.66
CA LEU A 54 2.99 -14.19 8.25
C LEU A 54 2.95 -14.29 9.77
N VAL A 55 3.23 -15.46 10.34
CA VAL A 55 3.31 -15.62 11.80
C VAL A 55 4.42 -14.74 12.37
N GLN A 56 5.61 -14.76 11.76
CA GLN A 56 6.73 -13.89 12.18
C GLN A 56 6.39 -12.41 12.02
N LEU A 57 5.81 -12.02 10.88
CA LEU A 57 5.39 -10.64 10.63
C LEU A 57 4.37 -10.17 11.68
N ASN A 58 3.39 -11.00 12.04
CA ASN A 58 2.42 -10.68 13.10
C ASN A 58 3.10 -10.50 14.46
N GLN A 59 4.07 -11.34 14.82
CA GLN A 59 4.83 -11.18 16.07
C GLN A 59 5.59 -9.85 16.10
N PHE A 60 6.28 -9.48 15.02
CA PHE A 60 6.98 -8.19 14.95
C PHE A 60 6.02 -7.01 14.97
N LYS A 61 4.87 -7.11 14.29
CA LYS A 61 3.80 -6.12 14.34
C LYS A 61 3.26 -5.95 15.77
N ASP A 62 2.99 -7.03 16.48
CA ASP A 62 2.49 -6.98 17.87
C ASP A 62 3.54 -6.34 18.81
N HIS A 63 4.84 -6.67 18.61
CA HIS A 63 5.92 -6.02 19.35
C HIS A 63 6.03 -4.53 19.02
N MET A 64 5.99 -4.15 17.75
CA MET A 64 6.00 -2.75 17.29
C MET A 64 4.91 -1.95 18.00
N LEU A 65 3.66 -2.44 17.96
CA LEU A 65 2.53 -1.75 18.60
C LEU A 65 2.66 -1.74 20.13
N SER A 66 3.24 -2.77 20.76
CA SER A 66 3.45 -2.75 22.22
C SER A 66 4.39 -1.64 22.71
N TRP A 67 5.24 -1.12 21.83
CA TRP A 67 6.18 -0.04 22.13
C TRP A 67 5.69 1.34 21.70
N ASP A 68 4.93 1.42 20.60
CA ASP A 68 4.51 2.67 19.97
C ASP A 68 3.21 2.45 19.17
N ASP A 69 2.07 2.41 19.87
CA ASP A 69 0.74 2.11 19.33
C ASP A 69 -0.01 3.32 18.76
N ASP A 70 0.48 4.53 18.99
CA ASP A 70 -0.16 5.77 18.51
C ASP A 70 0.55 6.40 17.30
N ASN A 71 1.68 5.82 16.88
CA ASN A 71 2.40 6.21 15.69
C ASN A 71 1.63 5.86 14.40
N PRO A 72 1.31 6.84 13.54
CA PRO A 72 0.52 6.63 12.33
C PRO A 72 1.17 5.66 11.34
N GLU A 73 2.50 5.62 11.26
CA GLU A 73 3.21 4.74 10.33
C GLU A 73 3.15 3.29 10.79
N ASN A 74 3.34 3.05 12.10
CA ASN A 74 3.17 1.72 12.71
C ASN A 74 1.74 1.21 12.55
N LEU A 75 0.74 2.08 12.75
CA LEU A 75 -0.67 1.75 12.51
C LEU A 75 -0.95 1.38 11.05
N SER A 76 -0.37 2.11 10.09
CA SER A 76 -0.49 1.78 8.66
C SER A 76 0.17 0.44 8.31
N MET A 77 1.34 0.14 8.88
CA MET A 77 1.97 -1.18 8.71
C MET A 77 1.17 -2.30 9.36
N ALA A 78 0.53 -2.05 10.50
CA ALA A 78 -0.37 -2.99 11.14
C ALA A 78 -1.63 -3.25 10.30
N ALA A 79 -2.18 -2.21 9.67
CA ALA A 79 -3.28 -2.33 8.72
C ALA A 79 -2.87 -3.21 7.53
N TYR A 80 -1.74 -2.91 6.88
CA TYR A 80 -1.23 -3.72 5.77
C TYR A 80 -0.96 -5.17 6.17
N THR A 81 -0.40 -5.41 7.35
CA THR A 81 -0.20 -6.77 7.86
C THR A 81 -1.53 -7.52 8.03
N ALA A 82 -2.57 -6.86 8.55
CA ALA A 82 -3.90 -7.44 8.63
C ALA A 82 -4.49 -7.71 7.24
N LEU A 83 -4.31 -6.81 6.27
CA LEU A 83 -4.70 -7.03 4.88
C LEU A 83 -4.01 -8.28 4.29
N LEU A 84 -2.71 -8.45 4.49
CA LEU A 84 -1.97 -9.63 4.04
C LEU A 84 -2.53 -10.92 4.67
N ASN A 85 -2.83 -10.92 5.96
CA ASN A 85 -3.47 -12.06 6.63
C ASN A 85 -4.82 -12.42 6.00
N SER A 86 -5.58 -11.42 5.53
CA SER A 86 -6.88 -11.64 4.88
C SER A 86 -6.77 -12.46 3.59
N PHE A 87 -5.64 -12.40 2.88
CA PHE A 87 -5.40 -13.17 1.67
C PHE A 87 -4.98 -14.62 1.95
N SER A 88 -4.40 -14.90 3.12
CA SER A 88 -3.93 -16.23 3.49
C SER A 88 -4.92 -17.02 4.35
N ALA A 89 -5.75 -16.36 5.15
CA ALA A 89 -6.68 -17.00 6.08
C ALA A 89 -8.13 -16.84 5.62
N GLN A 90 -8.57 -17.64 4.65
CA GLN A 90 -9.87 -17.49 3.99
C GLN A 90 -11.06 -17.55 4.97
N GLU A 91 -10.99 -18.38 6.01
CA GLU A 91 -12.04 -18.50 7.04
C GLU A 91 -12.14 -17.26 7.95
N LEU A 92 -11.05 -16.51 8.11
CA LEU A 92 -10.95 -15.32 8.95
C LEU A 92 -10.82 -14.03 8.12
N ARG A 93 -11.00 -14.11 6.80
CA ARG A 93 -10.74 -13.02 5.87
C ARG A 93 -11.43 -11.73 6.29
N GLU A 94 -12.73 -11.79 6.57
CA GLU A 94 -13.52 -10.61 6.94
C GLU A 94 -13.06 -9.99 8.26
N GLN A 95 -12.68 -10.80 9.25
CA GLN A 95 -12.13 -10.31 10.51
C GLN A 95 -10.81 -9.54 10.28
N TYR A 96 -9.95 -10.06 9.40
CA TYR A 96 -8.70 -9.39 9.05
C TYR A 96 -8.90 -8.11 8.24
N LEU A 97 -9.90 -8.08 7.34
CA LEU A 97 -10.27 -6.85 6.62
C LEU A 97 -10.77 -5.77 7.57
N GLN A 98 -11.63 -6.14 8.53
CA GLN A 98 -12.09 -5.21 9.58
C GLN A 98 -10.97 -4.73 10.49
N GLN A 99 -10.01 -5.61 10.81
CA GLN A 99 -8.82 -5.22 11.58
C GLN A 99 -7.93 -4.25 10.78
N SER A 100 -7.77 -4.49 9.49
CA SER A 100 -7.04 -3.58 8.59
C SER A 100 -7.68 -2.20 8.57
N ASP A 101 -8.98 -2.13 8.31
CA ASP A 101 -9.77 -0.88 8.34
C ASP A 101 -9.64 -0.14 9.67
N HIS A 102 -9.72 -0.86 10.78
CA HIS A 102 -9.58 -0.28 12.11
C HIS A 102 -8.24 0.44 12.31
N TYR A 103 -7.13 -0.25 12.02
CA TYR A 103 -5.79 0.33 12.15
C TYR A 103 -5.58 1.47 11.16
N ASN A 104 -6.07 1.32 9.93
CA ASN A 104 -5.94 2.33 8.89
C ASN A 104 -6.65 3.63 9.29
N TRP A 105 -7.89 3.55 9.77
CA TRP A 105 -8.61 4.73 10.27
C TRP A 105 -7.96 5.38 11.49
N GLN A 106 -7.29 4.60 12.35
CA GLN A 106 -6.49 5.17 13.43
C GLN A 106 -5.27 5.93 12.87
N SER A 107 -4.55 5.35 11.90
CA SER A 107 -3.44 6.02 11.21
C SER A 107 -3.87 7.35 10.59
N ILE A 108 -4.94 7.33 9.79
CA ILE A 108 -5.48 8.54 9.13
C ILE A 108 -5.88 9.60 10.16
N ARG A 109 -6.53 9.23 11.27
CA ARG A 109 -6.90 10.20 12.31
C ARG A 109 -5.69 10.87 12.95
N ARG A 110 -4.59 10.12 13.13
CA ARG A 110 -3.33 10.64 13.70
C ARG A 110 -2.56 11.48 12.69
N ARG A 111 -2.63 11.15 11.40
CA ARG A 111 -1.98 11.90 10.31
C ARG A 111 -2.92 12.05 9.11
N PRO A 112 -3.84 13.04 9.12
CA PRO A 112 -4.87 13.18 8.08
C PRO A 112 -4.36 13.52 6.67
N MET A 113 -3.08 13.85 6.52
CA MET A 113 -2.44 14.10 5.22
C MET A 113 -1.52 12.94 4.82
N PHE A 114 -1.72 11.75 5.36
CA PHE A 114 -0.89 10.58 5.06
C PHE A 114 -1.47 9.82 3.86
N PRO A 115 -0.81 9.85 2.69
CA PRO A 115 -1.36 9.26 1.48
C PRO A 115 -1.52 7.74 1.57
N ASP A 116 -0.60 7.04 2.23
CA ASP A 116 -0.63 5.58 2.32
C ASP A 116 -1.89 5.07 3.01
N GLY A 117 -2.40 5.78 4.03
CA GLY A 117 -3.64 5.40 4.69
C GLY A 117 -4.85 5.49 3.74
N TYR A 118 -4.92 6.53 2.92
CA TYR A 118 -5.97 6.65 1.91
C TYR A 118 -5.81 5.65 0.77
N ALA A 119 -4.58 5.30 0.38
CA ALA A 119 -4.32 4.26 -0.59
C ALA A 119 -4.77 2.88 -0.07
N GLN A 120 -4.41 2.51 1.16
CA GLN A 120 -4.89 1.28 1.80
C GLN A 120 -6.41 1.24 1.92
N GLU A 121 -7.04 2.36 2.30
CA GLU A 121 -8.50 2.46 2.39
C GLU A 121 -9.15 2.23 1.02
N THR A 122 -8.56 2.79 -0.03
CA THR A 122 -9.03 2.60 -1.40
C THR A 122 -9.00 1.12 -1.79
N GLU A 123 -7.95 0.39 -1.43
CA GLU A 123 -7.84 -1.06 -1.67
C GLU A 123 -8.90 -1.84 -0.88
N LEU A 124 -9.12 -1.49 0.40
CA LEU A 124 -10.15 -2.13 1.24
C LEU A 124 -11.55 -1.93 0.67
N LEU A 125 -11.90 -0.70 0.29
CA LEU A 125 -13.20 -0.41 -0.33
C LEU A 125 -13.37 -1.14 -1.66
N ALA A 126 -12.31 -1.26 -2.47
CA ALA A 126 -12.34 -2.02 -3.71
C ALA A 126 -12.49 -3.54 -3.47
N LEU A 127 -11.86 -4.09 -2.42
CA LEU A 127 -11.99 -5.49 -2.02
C LEU A 127 -13.38 -5.83 -1.48
N TRP A 128 -14.04 -4.87 -0.83
CA TRP A 128 -15.44 -4.95 -0.41
C TRP A 128 -16.43 -4.59 -1.53
N GLU A 129 -15.95 -4.42 -2.76
CA GLU A 129 -16.76 -4.12 -3.94
C GLU A 129 -17.68 -2.91 -3.74
N LYS A 130 -17.19 -1.88 -3.03
CA LYS A 130 -17.96 -0.66 -2.78
C LYS A 130 -18.25 0.09 -4.08
N PRO A 131 -19.29 0.94 -4.08
CA PRO A 131 -19.60 1.81 -5.23
C PRO A 131 -18.39 2.64 -5.66
N PHE A 132 -18.23 2.81 -6.98
CA PHE A 132 -17.05 3.48 -7.56
C PHE A 132 -16.87 4.92 -7.07
N ASP A 133 -17.96 5.66 -6.86
CA ASP A 133 -17.92 7.02 -6.34
C ASP A 133 -17.37 7.09 -4.92
N GLU A 134 -17.62 6.08 -4.09
CA GLU A 134 -17.02 5.95 -2.77
C GLU A 134 -15.52 5.63 -2.86
N VAL A 135 -15.16 4.65 -3.68
CA VAL A 135 -13.76 4.22 -3.87
C VAL A 135 -12.91 5.36 -4.42
N VAL A 136 -13.38 6.02 -5.49
CA VAL A 136 -12.60 7.06 -6.17
C VAL A 136 -12.48 8.33 -5.33
N ARG A 137 -13.45 8.62 -4.46
CA ARG A 137 -13.38 9.75 -3.53
C ARG A 137 -12.20 9.57 -2.57
N VAL A 138 -11.97 8.36 -2.07
CA VAL A 138 -10.85 8.06 -1.18
C VAL A 138 -9.54 8.04 -1.96
N LEU A 139 -9.52 7.46 -3.18
CA LEU A 139 -8.35 7.50 -4.05
C LEU A 139 -7.88 8.93 -4.32
N ASN A 140 -8.81 9.84 -4.60
CA ASN A 140 -8.49 11.25 -4.80
C ASN A 140 -7.81 11.89 -3.58
N MET A 141 -8.09 11.41 -2.35
CA MET A 141 -7.40 11.88 -1.14
C MET A 141 -5.95 11.39 -1.11
N ALA A 142 -5.71 10.13 -1.48
CA ALA A 142 -4.35 9.59 -1.62
C ALA A 142 -3.56 10.39 -2.67
N GLU A 143 -4.16 10.62 -3.85
CA GLU A 143 -3.56 11.42 -4.92
C GLU A 143 -3.32 12.88 -4.52
N THR A 144 -4.19 13.46 -3.69
CA THR A 144 -4.04 14.84 -3.21
C THR A 144 -2.84 14.99 -2.28
N TYR A 145 -2.63 14.03 -1.37
CA TYR A 145 -1.57 14.12 -0.36
C TYR A 145 -0.25 13.46 -0.77
N GLY A 146 -0.28 12.53 -1.73
CA GLY A 146 0.87 11.78 -2.20
C GLY A 146 0.82 11.53 -3.72
N PRO A 147 0.74 12.58 -4.56
CA PRO A 147 0.56 12.42 -6.01
C PRO A 147 1.72 11.68 -6.69
N TYR A 148 2.90 11.64 -6.06
CA TYR A 148 4.10 10.97 -6.59
C TYR A 148 4.53 9.77 -5.75
N GLU A 149 3.73 9.38 -4.76
CA GLU A 149 4.05 8.24 -3.92
C GLU A 149 3.87 6.94 -4.69
N LYS A 150 4.85 6.04 -4.53
CA LYS A 150 4.89 4.76 -5.21
C LYS A 150 3.61 3.95 -4.93
N TYR A 151 3.26 3.81 -3.65
CA TYR A 151 2.12 3.01 -3.23
C TYR A 151 0.79 3.59 -3.72
N THR A 152 0.63 4.92 -3.67
CA THR A 152 -0.54 5.62 -4.25
C THR A 152 -0.68 5.32 -5.75
N ALA A 153 0.41 5.34 -6.51
CA ALA A 153 0.39 5.02 -7.93
C ALA A 153 0.06 3.54 -8.20
N GLU A 154 0.59 2.60 -7.40
CA GLU A 154 0.26 1.17 -7.51
C GLU A 154 -1.23 0.91 -7.24
N THR A 155 -1.76 1.48 -6.15
CA THR A 155 -3.18 1.40 -5.83
C THR A 155 -4.06 2.02 -6.90
N ALA A 156 -3.71 3.23 -7.39
CA ALA A 156 -4.46 3.90 -8.45
C ALA A 156 -4.53 3.05 -9.72
N MET A 157 -3.41 2.45 -10.15
CA MET A 157 -3.40 1.54 -11.30
C MET A 157 -4.31 0.33 -11.07
N ASN A 158 -4.23 -0.32 -9.92
CA ASN A 158 -5.05 -1.51 -9.66
C ASN A 158 -6.54 -1.17 -9.65
N VAL A 159 -6.93 -0.14 -8.90
CA VAL A 159 -8.33 0.23 -8.70
C VAL A 159 -8.96 0.84 -9.95
N LEU A 160 -8.26 1.74 -10.66
CA LEU A 160 -8.82 2.33 -11.86
C LEU A 160 -9.07 1.27 -12.95
N PHE A 161 -8.20 0.26 -13.08
CA PHE A 161 -8.44 -0.83 -14.00
C PHE A 161 -9.56 -1.78 -13.56
N GLN A 162 -9.70 -2.02 -12.25
CA GLN A 162 -10.87 -2.75 -11.72
C GLN A 162 -12.19 -2.08 -12.11
N TYR A 163 -12.24 -0.75 -12.06
CA TYR A 163 -13.44 0.04 -12.36
C TYR A 163 -13.45 0.62 -13.79
N TRP A 164 -12.68 0.06 -14.73
CA TRP A 164 -12.44 0.63 -16.07
C TRP A 164 -13.71 1.08 -16.83
N ALA A 165 -14.76 0.26 -16.76
CA ALA A 165 -16.03 0.52 -17.44
C ALA A 165 -16.74 1.78 -16.91
N GLN A 166 -16.51 2.15 -15.65
CA GLN A 166 -17.14 3.26 -14.93
C GLN A 166 -16.31 4.55 -15.00
N LEU A 167 -15.04 4.45 -15.44
CA LEU A 167 -14.15 5.60 -15.55
C LEU A 167 -14.63 6.60 -16.60
N SER A 168 -14.57 7.88 -16.26
CA SER A 168 -14.60 8.98 -17.22
C SER A 168 -13.38 8.95 -18.15
N GLN A 169 -13.45 9.68 -19.26
CA GLN A 169 -12.33 9.82 -20.18
C GLN A 169 -11.06 10.35 -19.47
N GLN A 170 -11.19 11.33 -18.59
CA GLN A 170 -10.06 11.87 -17.85
C GLN A 170 -9.45 10.84 -16.89
N GLN A 171 -10.28 10.06 -16.19
CA GLN A 171 -9.78 9.01 -15.29
C GLN A 171 -9.08 7.88 -16.05
N ARG A 172 -9.54 7.54 -17.26
CA ARG A 172 -8.83 6.59 -18.14
C ARG A 172 -7.47 7.14 -18.57
N LEU A 173 -7.39 8.43 -18.90
CA LEU A 173 -6.11 9.09 -19.21
C LEU A 173 -5.17 9.10 -18.01
N ASN A 174 -5.69 9.32 -16.79
CA ASN A 174 -4.88 9.24 -15.57
C ASN A 174 -4.36 7.82 -15.33
N ALA A 175 -5.21 6.80 -15.47
CA ALA A 175 -4.81 5.39 -15.36
C ALA A 175 -3.70 5.02 -16.37
N ILE A 176 -3.84 5.49 -17.62
CA ILE A 176 -2.81 5.40 -18.66
C ILE A 176 -1.53 6.14 -18.24
N HIS A 177 -1.64 7.30 -17.61
CA HIS A 177 -0.51 8.10 -17.18
C HIS A 177 0.33 7.38 -16.13
N TYR A 178 -0.29 6.73 -15.14
CA TYR A 178 0.43 5.94 -14.15
C TYR A 178 1.27 4.82 -14.80
N MET A 179 0.75 4.18 -15.84
CA MET A 179 1.48 3.15 -16.58
C MET A 179 2.63 3.70 -17.42
N THR A 180 2.40 4.82 -18.13
CA THR A 180 3.36 5.34 -19.12
C THR A 180 4.43 6.23 -18.49
N ALA A 181 4.09 6.95 -17.42
CA ALA A 181 4.99 7.82 -16.67
C ALA A 181 5.40 7.19 -15.33
N HIS A 182 5.43 5.86 -15.25
CA HIS A 182 5.69 5.09 -14.03
C HIS A 182 6.95 5.55 -13.26
N GLU A 183 8.00 5.98 -13.96
CA GLU A 183 9.25 6.44 -13.35
C GLU A 183 9.07 7.70 -12.49
N LYS A 184 8.06 8.54 -12.79
CA LYS A 184 7.73 9.72 -11.96
C LYS A 184 7.27 9.36 -10.56
N TYR A 185 6.79 8.15 -10.36
CA TYR A 185 6.28 7.62 -9.10
C TYR A 185 7.28 6.69 -8.41
N GLY A 186 8.54 6.69 -8.85
CA GLY A 186 9.57 5.76 -8.35
C GLY A 186 9.34 4.30 -8.75
N LEU A 187 8.38 4.02 -9.64
CA LEU A 187 8.10 2.68 -10.13
C LEU A 187 9.08 2.31 -11.23
N LYS A 188 9.86 1.25 -11.01
CA LYS A 188 10.71 0.66 -12.04
C LYS A 188 9.87 -0.19 -12.99
N ARG A 189 10.27 -0.30 -14.25
CA ARG A 189 9.53 -1.08 -15.26
C ARG A 189 9.31 -2.55 -14.87
N TRP A 190 10.26 -3.18 -14.18
CA TRP A 190 10.10 -4.57 -13.71
C TRP A 190 8.94 -4.70 -12.72
N ARG A 191 8.70 -3.69 -11.87
CA ARG A 191 7.60 -3.69 -10.89
C ARG A 191 6.24 -3.65 -11.58
N LEU A 192 6.09 -2.87 -12.65
CA LEU A 192 4.88 -2.90 -13.48
C LEU A 192 4.59 -4.30 -14.03
N ASN A 193 5.63 -5.02 -14.45
CA ASN A 193 5.46 -6.37 -14.98
C ASN A 193 4.96 -7.33 -13.89
N GLU A 194 5.46 -7.21 -12.66
CA GLU A 194 4.98 -8.01 -11.52
C GLU A 194 3.53 -7.70 -11.17
N ILE A 195 3.16 -6.41 -11.08
CA ILE A 195 1.78 -5.99 -10.82
C ILE A 195 0.84 -6.57 -11.88
N PHE A 196 1.17 -6.44 -13.16
CA PHE A 196 0.28 -6.92 -14.23
C PHE A 196 0.30 -8.44 -14.42
N LYS A 197 1.34 -9.13 -13.96
CA LYS A 197 1.46 -10.60 -14.05
C LYS A 197 0.42 -11.28 -13.16
N VAL A 198 0.17 -10.73 -11.97
CA VAL A 198 -0.79 -11.26 -11.00
C VAL A 198 -2.16 -10.60 -11.05
N SER A 199 -2.31 -9.49 -11.80
CA SER A 199 -3.58 -8.76 -11.88
C SER A 199 -4.68 -9.55 -12.62
N PRO A 200 -5.92 -9.61 -12.08
CA PRO A 200 -7.08 -10.13 -12.80
C PRO A 200 -7.37 -9.39 -14.12
N TYR A 201 -6.89 -8.14 -14.25
CA TYR A 201 -7.12 -7.28 -15.41
C TYR A 201 -5.98 -7.31 -16.43
N LYS A 202 -5.08 -8.31 -16.34
CA LYS A 202 -3.90 -8.47 -17.20
C LYS A 202 -4.19 -8.29 -18.69
N GLN A 203 -5.29 -8.82 -19.21
CA GLN A 203 -5.63 -8.68 -20.63
C GLN A 203 -5.85 -7.21 -21.01
N GLN A 204 -6.58 -6.44 -20.20
CA GLN A 204 -6.83 -5.02 -20.43
C GLN A 204 -5.52 -4.22 -20.35
N PHE A 205 -4.69 -4.50 -19.34
CA PHE A 205 -3.35 -3.91 -19.23
C PHE A 205 -2.50 -4.18 -20.47
N CYS A 206 -2.46 -5.42 -20.95
CA CYS A 206 -1.66 -5.80 -22.09
C CYS A 206 -2.18 -5.21 -23.41
N SER A 207 -3.50 -5.17 -23.62
CA SER A 207 -4.09 -4.49 -24.78
C SER A 207 -3.69 -3.01 -24.82
N LEU A 208 -3.76 -2.32 -23.69
CA LEU A 208 -3.37 -0.92 -23.59
C LEU A 208 -1.86 -0.73 -23.76
N ALA A 209 -1.04 -1.59 -23.14
CA ALA A 209 0.41 -1.53 -23.27
C ALA A 209 0.86 -1.72 -24.73
N ILE A 210 0.24 -2.64 -25.47
CA ILE A 210 0.50 -2.83 -26.91
C ILE A 210 0.09 -1.59 -27.70
N PHE A 211 -1.10 -1.05 -27.46
CA PHE A 211 -1.58 0.16 -28.13
C PHE A 211 -0.63 1.34 -27.93
N MET A 212 -0.10 1.50 -26.71
CA MET A 212 0.84 2.57 -26.35
C MET A 212 2.31 2.24 -26.68
N ARG A 213 2.59 1.05 -27.24
CA ARG A 213 3.95 0.55 -27.50
C ARG A 213 4.85 0.54 -26.27
N LEU A 214 4.28 0.23 -25.11
CA LEU A 214 5.01 0.06 -23.85
C LEU A 214 5.57 -1.38 -23.78
N PRO A 215 6.89 -1.58 -23.84
CA PRO A 215 7.49 -2.91 -23.86
C PRO A 215 7.42 -3.56 -22.48
N LEU A 216 6.42 -4.43 -22.29
CA LEU A 216 6.22 -5.22 -21.08
C LEU A 216 6.37 -6.70 -21.42
N TRP A 217 7.33 -7.37 -20.77
CA TRP A 217 7.60 -8.79 -21.05
C TRP A 217 6.41 -9.68 -20.65
N THR A 218 5.66 -9.29 -19.61
CA THR A 218 4.40 -9.94 -19.20
C THR A 218 3.35 -9.99 -20.32
N CYS A 219 3.46 -9.11 -21.32
CA CYS A 219 2.55 -9.00 -22.46
C CYS A 219 3.11 -9.60 -23.76
N GLY A 220 4.29 -10.23 -23.74
CA GLY A 220 5.01 -10.76 -24.91
C GLY A 220 4.16 -11.67 -25.82
N ASN A 221 3.27 -12.49 -25.26
CA ASN A 221 2.38 -13.37 -26.03
C ASN A 221 1.25 -12.63 -26.76
N PHE A 222 0.85 -11.44 -26.31
CA PHE A 222 -0.18 -10.63 -26.96
C PHE A 222 0.37 -9.78 -28.10
N SER A 223 1.64 -9.38 -28.02
CA SER A 223 2.34 -8.69 -29.11
C SER A 223 2.43 -9.52 -30.39
N ASP A 224 2.55 -10.85 -30.27
CA ASP A 224 2.55 -11.77 -31.42
C ASP A 224 1.15 -12.05 -31.97
N ALA A 225 0.12 -12.06 -31.10
CA ALA A 225 -1.28 -12.22 -31.52
C ALA A 225 -1.84 -10.96 -32.21
N ALA A 226 -1.52 -9.76 -31.72
CA ALA A 226 -1.93 -8.50 -32.33
C ALA A 226 -1.23 -8.23 -33.68
N ARG A 227 -0.03 -8.79 -33.90
CA ARG A 227 0.68 -8.71 -35.18
C ARG A 227 0.09 -9.62 -36.26
N ASN A 228 -0.66 -10.65 -35.85
CA ASN A 228 -1.30 -11.64 -36.70
C ASN A 228 -2.82 -11.44 -36.84
N ASP A 229 -3.40 -10.36 -36.29
CA ASP A 229 -4.80 -10.01 -36.51
C ASP A 229 -4.95 -9.20 -37.81
N PRO A 230 -5.55 -9.74 -38.88
CA PRO A 230 -5.73 -9.04 -40.15
C PRO A 230 -6.61 -7.79 -40.04
N ARG A 231 -7.32 -7.56 -38.92
CA ARG A 231 -8.14 -6.35 -38.72
C ARG A 231 -7.35 -5.11 -38.31
N ILE A 232 -6.10 -5.25 -37.87
CA ILE A 232 -5.25 -4.11 -37.45
C ILE A 232 -4.41 -3.56 -38.62
N GLN A 233 -4.36 -4.27 -39.76
CA GLN A 233 -3.62 -3.82 -40.95
C GLN A 233 -4.41 -2.91 -41.89
N GLU A 234 -5.71 -2.71 -41.69
CA GLU A 234 -6.53 -1.77 -42.46
C GLU A 234 -6.97 -0.60 -41.57
N GLY A 235 -6.17 0.46 -41.53
CA GLY A 235 -6.49 1.66 -40.76
C GLY A 235 -5.38 2.70 -40.72
N VAL A 236 -4.94 3.16 -41.89
CA VAL A 236 -4.32 4.48 -42.09
C VAL A 236 -5.25 5.28 -43.00
#